data_AF-A0A9E2D7Y9-F1
#
_entry.id   AF-A0A9E2D7Y9-F1
#
_cell.length_a   1.000
_cell.length_b   1.000
_cell.length_c   1.000
_cell.angle_alpha   90.00
_cell.angle_beta   90.00
_cell.angle_gamma   90.00
#
_symmetry.space_group_name_H-M   'P 1'
#
loop_
_entity.id
_entity.type
_entity.pdbx_description
1 polymer ?
#
loop_
_entity_poly.entity_id
_entity_poly.type
_entity_poly.pdbx_seq_one_letter_code
_entity_poly.pdbx_strand_id
1 'polypeptide(L)'
;MSSHFRIIIILLVIFVTAGCSAPRKAARLYTEQAQMVSVMLLTTDTLYRIMPDDPELSHLDELNRKHDSAVAKREAIIKSVTEERYFQLFSKSFTSELRKYGLQVYTEDQMEEFNLAKGELWMINLAQVELTESPMVFTDEEMVNGSLYNYDISYNQVNIGSWFEFAQVNAPGEKQPEILFASYDVRDGIEGYFTQNIFTGEVGYQLNIDSLDVTRFETALVFLGRLYAGYSFDHLMNSYVREQLPADTSKHYRYDPYRKTLFTTVQDKFVPLD
;
A
#
# COMPACT_ATOMS: atom_id res chain seq x y z
N MET A 1 2.75 1.54 -56.48
CA MET A 1 3.15 2.25 -55.25
C MET A 1 4.51 2.90 -55.48
N SER A 2 4.58 4.23 -55.45
CA SER A 2 5.81 4.97 -55.75
C SER A 2 6.90 4.71 -54.70
N SER A 3 8.17 4.79 -55.09
CA SER A 3 9.33 4.67 -54.21
C SER A 3 9.22 5.58 -52.97
N HIS A 4 8.65 6.78 -53.13
CA HIS A 4 8.40 7.73 -52.05
C HIS A 4 7.40 7.24 -51.01
N PHE A 5 6.36 6.49 -51.41
CA PHE A 5 5.38 5.92 -50.48
C PHE A 5 6.01 4.83 -49.58
N ARG A 6 6.96 4.05 -50.12
CA ARG A 6 7.72 3.06 -49.33
C ARG A 6 8.67 3.73 -48.32
N ILE A 7 9.32 4.82 -48.72
CA ILE A 7 10.21 5.59 -47.83
C ILE A 7 9.42 6.24 -46.69
N ILE A 8 8.24 6.80 -46.98
CA ILE A 8 7.36 7.37 -45.95
C ILE A 8 6.90 6.29 -44.96
N ILE A 9 6.51 5.09 -45.43
CA ILE A 9 6.14 3.98 -44.55
C ILE A 9 7.33 3.53 -43.69
N ILE A 10 8.53 3.44 -44.26
CA ILE A 10 9.74 3.05 -43.50
C ILE A 10 10.07 4.10 -42.43
N LEU A 11 10.02 5.39 -42.77
CA LEU A 11 10.23 6.48 -41.80
C LEU A 11 9.15 6.49 -40.71
N LEU A 12 7.90 6.22 -41.06
CA LEU A 12 6.79 6.17 -40.11
C LEU A 12 6.92 4.96 -39.17
N VAL A 13 7.39 3.81 -39.67
CA VAL A 13 7.71 2.62 -38.86
C VAL A 13 8.92 2.85 -37.95
N ILE A 14 9.93 3.59 -38.40
CA ILE A 14 11.10 3.97 -37.57
C ILE A 14 10.65 4.94 -36.45
N PHE A 15 9.77 5.91 -36.73
CA PHE A 15 9.24 6.82 -35.72
C PHE A 15 8.33 6.13 -34.70
N VAL A 16 7.53 5.13 -35.11
CA VAL A 16 6.67 4.36 -34.19
C VAL A 16 7.49 3.43 -33.30
N THR A 17 8.61 2.87 -33.79
CA THR A 17 9.48 1.97 -33.00
C THR A 17 10.49 2.71 -32.10
N ALA A 18 10.77 3.98 -32.36
CA ALA A 18 11.57 4.86 -31.50
C ALA A 18 10.82 5.36 -30.24
N GLY A 19 9.50 5.14 -30.14
CA GLY A 19 8.64 5.70 -29.09
C GLY A 19 8.75 5.09 -27.68
N CYS A 20 9.66 4.15 -27.43
CA CYS A 20 9.89 3.61 -26.08
C CYS A 20 11.09 4.32 -25.45
N SER A 21 10.85 5.16 -24.44
CA SER A 21 11.91 5.89 -23.73
C SER A 21 12.94 4.91 -23.14
N ALA A 22 14.22 5.31 -23.08
CA ALA A 22 15.27 4.45 -22.53
C ALA A 22 14.95 3.93 -21.11
N PRO A 23 14.39 4.73 -20.18
CA PRO A 23 14.01 4.22 -18.86
C PRO A 23 12.89 3.18 -18.92
N ARG A 24 11.93 3.30 -19.86
CA ARG A 24 10.88 2.29 -20.05
C ARG A 24 11.44 0.96 -20.57
N LYS A 25 12.48 1.02 -21.41
CA LYS A 25 13.20 -0.18 -21.86
C LYS A 25 13.97 -0.84 -20.72
N ALA A 26 14.64 -0.06 -19.87
CA ALA A 26 15.33 -0.56 -18.69
C ALA A 26 14.34 -1.21 -17.69
N ALA A 27 13.23 -0.55 -17.39
CA ALA A 27 12.18 -1.10 -16.53
C ALA A 27 11.59 -2.41 -17.09
N ARG A 28 11.36 -2.47 -18.41
CA ARG A 28 10.92 -3.70 -19.08
C ARG A 28 11.97 -4.82 -19.03
N LEU A 29 13.25 -4.47 -19.17
CA LEU A 29 14.33 -5.44 -19.05
C LEU A 29 14.36 -6.04 -17.64
N TYR A 30 14.18 -5.21 -16.61
CA TYR A 30 14.08 -5.67 -15.22
C TYR A 30 12.92 -6.65 -15.03
N THR A 31 11.72 -6.35 -15.55
CA THR A 31 10.57 -7.27 -15.43
C THR A 31 10.78 -8.58 -16.19
N GLU A 32 11.45 -8.55 -17.34
CA GLU A 32 11.81 -9.75 -18.11
C GLU A 32 12.90 -10.61 -17.44
N GLN A 33 13.72 -9.99 -16.57
CA GLN A 33 14.82 -10.63 -15.86
C GLN A 33 14.56 -10.83 -14.36
N ALA A 34 13.35 -10.60 -13.87
CA ALA A 34 13.00 -10.67 -12.44
C ALA A 34 13.40 -12.00 -11.77
N GLN A 35 13.42 -13.10 -12.51
CA GLN A 35 13.88 -14.43 -12.05
C GLN A 35 15.37 -14.50 -11.68
N MET A 36 16.17 -13.50 -12.05
CA MET A 36 17.59 -13.38 -11.70
C MET A 36 17.80 -12.52 -10.44
N VAL A 37 16.71 -12.01 -9.84
CA VAL A 37 16.73 -11.23 -8.61
C VAL A 37 16.25 -12.13 -7.47
N SER A 38 17.09 -12.26 -6.46
CA SER A 38 16.79 -13.01 -5.24
C SER A 38 16.55 -12.03 -4.09
N VAL A 39 15.47 -12.24 -3.36
CA VAL A 39 15.04 -11.42 -2.23
C VAL A 39 14.97 -12.29 -0.99
N MET A 40 15.68 -11.92 0.05
CA MET A 40 15.46 -12.43 1.40
C MET A 40 14.48 -11.50 2.13
N LEU A 41 13.39 -12.07 2.63
CA LEU A 41 12.45 -11.37 3.49
C LEU A 41 12.79 -11.64 4.95
N LEU A 42 13.06 -10.57 5.68
CA LEU A 42 13.12 -10.56 7.14
C LEU A 42 11.93 -9.78 7.68
N THR A 43 11.44 -10.17 8.85
CA THR A 43 10.35 -9.47 9.52
C THR A 43 10.64 -9.35 10.99
N THR A 44 10.28 -8.20 11.57
CA THR A 44 10.14 -8.07 13.02
C THR A 44 9.11 -9.04 13.58
N ASP A 45 9.23 -9.35 14.86
CA ASP A 45 8.29 -10.18 15.64
C ASP A 45 7.37 -9.34 16.53
N THR A 46 7.52 -8.01 16.49
CA THR A 46 6.90 -7.09 17.45
C THR A 46 5.93 -6.13 16.75
N LEU A 47 4.75 -5.94 17.33
CA LEU A 47 3.77 -4.94 16.93
C LEU A 47 3.68 -3.81 17.96
N TYR A 48 4.00 -2.59 17.55
CA TYR A 48 3.74 -1.40 18.35
C TYR A 48 2.26 -1.05 18.24
N ARG A 49 1.58 -0.90 19.38
CA ARG A 49 0.14 -0.64 19.44
C ARG A 49 -0.11 0.68 20.13
N ILE A 50 -0.75 1.59 19.42
CA ILE A 50 -1.10 2.93 19.91
C ILE A 50 -2.62 3.04 19.88
N MET A 51 -3.17 3.50 21.00
CA MET A 51 -4.58 3.81 21.12
C MET A 51 -4.63 5.20 21.75
N PRO A 52 -4.72 6.27 20.94
CA PRO A 52 -4.75 7.63 21.46
C PRO A 52 -5.94 7.79 22.42
N ASP A 53 -5.76 8.59 23.47
CA ASP A 53 -6.87 8.97 24.33
C ASP A 53 -7.94 9.66 23.47
N ASP A 54 -9.20 9.22 23.59
CA ASP A 54 -10.33 9.86 22.91
C ASP A 54 -10.71 11.14 23.66
N PRO A 55 -10.46 12.34 23.09
CA PRO A 55 -10.78 13.58 23.76
C PRO A 55 -12.30 13.79 23.91
N GLU A 56 -13.14 13.22 23.03
CA GLU A 56 -14.61 13.34 23.14
C GLU A 56 -15.16 12.48 24.28
N LEU A 57 -14.63 11.27 24.47
CA LEU A 57 -15.00 10.42 25.62
C LEU A 57 -14.56 11.00 26.97
N SER A 58 -13.51 11.82 27.00
CA SER A 58 -13.03 12.47 28.23
C SER A 58 -13.98 13.55 28.77
N HIS A 59 -14.87 14.07 27.93
CA HIS A 59 -15.82 15.15 28.26
C HIS A 59 -17.28 14.68 28.45
N LEU A 60 -17.56 13.39 28.24
CA LEU A 60 -18.91 12.84 28.41
C LEU A 60 -19.16 12.35 29.85
N ASP A 61 -20.16 12.95 30.52
CA ASP A 61 -20.69 12.50 31.81
C ASP A 61 -21.06 11.00 31.77
N GLU A 62 -20.88 10.29 32.89
CA GLU A 62 -21.13 8.84 33.03
C GLU A 62 -22.52 8.39 32.55
N LEU A 63 -23.52 9.28 32.52
CA LEU A 63 -24.86 8.98 32.03
C LEU A 63 -24.95 8.92 30.49
N ASN A 64 -24.24 9.78 29.76
CA ASN A 64 -24.24 9.79 28.29
C ASN A 64 -23.41 8.63 27.71
N ARG A 65 -22.37 8.21 28.42
CA ARG A 65 -21.60 6.99 28.11
C ARG A 65 -22.46 5.71 28.03
N LYS A 66 -23.63 5.70 28.68
CA LYS A 66 -24.56 4.56 28.65
C LYS A 66 -25.51 4.56 27.45
N HIS A 67 -25.74 5.70 26.80
CA HIS A 67 -26.63 5.80 25.65
C HIS A 67 -25.87 5.58 24.33
N ASP A 68 -24.63 6.04 24.21
CA ASP A 68 -23.72 5.76 23.08
C ASP A 68 -22.99 4.40 23.20
N SER A 69 -23.73 3.37 23.61
CA SER A 69 -23.17 2.06 23.98
C SER A 69 -22.57 1.25 22.83
N ALA A 70 -22.66 1.72 21.58
CA ALA A 70 -21.96 1.15 20.44
C ALA A 70 -20.46 1.52 20.41
N VAL A 71 -20.07 2.61 21.07
CA VAL A 71 -18.67 3.06 21.20
C VAL A 71 -18.03 2.48 22.47
N ALA A 72 -18.77 2.41 23.58
CA ALA A 72 -18.25 1.98 24.89
C ALA A 72 -17.97 0.47 25.05
N LYS A 73 -18.35 -0.37 24.07
CA LYS A 73 -18.16 -1.83 24.07
C LYS A 73 -17.34 -2.36 22.89
N ARG A 74 -16.49 -1.53 22.27
CA ARG A 74 -15.52 -2.05 21.29
C ARG A 74 -14.29 -2.58 22.01
N GLU A 75 -14.09 -3.90 21.98
CA GLU A 75 -12.75 -4.43 22.20
C GLU A 75 -11.88 -3.92 21.05
N ALA A 76 -10.80 -3.22 21.38
CA ALA A 76 -9.89 -2.66 20.38
C ALA A 76 -9.43 -3.76 19.43
N ILE A 77 -9.61 -3.54 18.14
CA ILE A 77 -9.27 -4.48 17.08
C ILE A 77 -7.79 -4.82 17.15
N ILE A 78 -6.94 -3.82 17.44
CA ILE A 78 -5.49 -4.01 17.55
C ILE A 78 -5.08 -4.90 18.74
N LYS A 79 -5.94 -5.03 19.76
CA LYS A 79 -5.71 -5.95 20.90
C LYS A 79 -6.12 -7.38 20.60
N SER A 80 -7.00 -7.57 19.61
CA SER A 80 -7.56 -8.88 19.26
C SER A 80 -6.66 -9.68 18.31
N VAL A 81 -5.66 -9.04 17.69
CA VAL A 81 -4.72 -9.67 16.76
C VAL A 81 -3.37 -9.89 17.43
N THR A 82 -2.93 -11.15 17.44
CA THR A 82 -1.59 -11.53 17.92
C THR A 82 -0.52 -11.18 16.89
N GLU A 83 0.71 -10.93 17.35
CA GLU A 83 1.88 -10.71 16.50
C GLU A 83 2.08 -11.86 15.51
N GLU A 84 2.03 -13.11 16.02
CA GLU A 84 2.17 -14.32 15.20
C GLU A 84 1.15 -14.34 14.06
N ARG A 85 -0.11 -14.04 14.36
CA ARG A 85 -1.19 -14.04 13.36
C ARG A 85 -0.99 -12.93 12.34
N TYR A 86 -0.59 -11.73 12.78
CA TYR A 86 -0.30 -10.61 11.90
C TYR A 86 0.81 -10.95 10.90
N PHE A 87 1.98 -11.37 11.39
CA PHE A 87 3.14 -11.63 10.54
C PHE A 87 2.93 -12.88 9.68
N GLN A 88 2.20 -13.89 10.17
CA GLN A 88 1.81 -15.04 9.35
C GLN A 88 0.97 -14.59 8.13
N LEU A 89 -0.06 -13.76 8.33
CA LEU A 89 -0.93 -13.31 7.24
C LEU A 89 -0.19 -12.39 6.27
N PHE A 90 0.53 -11.40 6.81
CA PHE A 90 1.29 -10.42 6.03
C PHE A 90 2.41 -11.09 5.23
N SER A 91 3.33 -11.80 5.89
CA SER A 91 4.53 -12.37 5.24
C SER A 91 4.15 -13.44 4.22
N LYS A 92 3.11 -14.24 4.48
CA LYS A 92 2.62 -15.23 3.52
C LYS A 92 2.09 -14.56 2.25
N SER A 93 1.30 -13.49 2.37
CA SER A 93 0.75 -12.82 1.18
C SER A 93 1.84 -12.02 0.45
N PHE A 94 2.74 -11.36 1.18
CA PHE A 94 3.88 -10.63 0.64
C PHE A 94 4.83 -11.51 -0.15
N THR A 95 5.31 -12.62 0.44
CA THR A 95 6.20 -13.57 -0.25
C THR A 95 5.52 -14.20 -1.46
N SER A 96 4.26 -14.61 -1.32
CA SER A 96 3.50 -15.19 -2.43
C SER A 96 3.32 -14.19 -3.57
N GLU A 97 3.16 -12.90 -3.28
CA GLU A 97 2.96 -11.87 -4.29
C GLU A 97 4.28 -11.53 -4.99
N LEU A 98 5.38 -11.34 -4.26
CA LEU A 98 6.71 -11.13 -4.85
C LEU A 98 7.10 -12.25 -5.83
N ARG A 99 6.75 -13.51 -5.52
CA ARG A 99 6.96 -14.64 -6.44
C ARG A 99 6.16 -14.49 -7.75
N LYS A 100 4.97 -13.87 -7.73
CA LYS A 100 4.19 -13.60 -8.95
C LYS A 100 4.82 -12.52 -9.82
N TYR A 101 5.59 -11.61 -9.21
CA TYR A 101 6.46 -10.68 -9.93
C TYR A 101 7.68 -11.36 -10.58
N GLY A 102 7.89 -12.65 -10.34
CA GLY A 102 8.96 -13.45 -10.93
C GLY A 102 10.24 -13.49 -10.09
N LEU A 103 10.26 -12.86 -8.91
CA LEU A 103 11.41 -12.86 -8.01
C LEU A 103 11.62 -14.23 -7.34
N GLN A 104 12.87 -14.58 -7.06
CA GLN A 104 13.21 -15.69 -6.18
C GLN A 104 13.13 -15.20 -4.73
N VAL A 105 12.18 -15.71 -3.95
CA VAL A 105 11.92 -15.21 -2.59
C VAL A 105 12.27 -16.26 -1.55
N TYR A 106 13.15 -15.86 -0.64
CA TYR A 106 13.68 -16.64 0.47
C TYR A 106 13.19 -16.05 1.80
N THR A 107 12.94 -16.90 2.77
CA THR A 107 12.67 -16.52 4.16
C THR A 107 13.90 -16.79 5.03
N GLU A 108 13.87 -16.35 6.30
CA GLU A 108 15.01 -16.47 7.21
C GLU A 108 15.51 -17.92 7.39
N ASP A 109 14.60 -18.90 7.38
CA ASP A 109 14.91 -20.33 7.42
C ASP A 109 15.61 -20.85 6.15
N GLN A 110 15.68 -20.03 5.09
CA GLN A 110 16.30 -20.35 3.80
C GLN A 110 17.57 -19.51 3.53
N MET A 111 18.21 -19.02 4.60
CA MET A 111 19.42 -18.19 4.53
C MET A 111 20.57 -18.87 3.78
N GLU A 112 20.77 -20.17 3.99
CA GLU A 112 21.84 -20.92 3.32
C GLU A 112 21.59 -20.99 1.80
N GLU A 113 20.36 -21.24 1.36
CA GLU A 113 20.03 -21.24 -0.06
C GLU A 113 20.12 -19.85 -0.68
N PHE A 114 19.76 -18.80 0.06
CA PHE A 114 19.91 -17.41 -0.40
C PHE A 114 21.39 -17.06 -0.62
N ASN A 115 22.29 -17.46 0.28
CA ASN A 115 23.73 -17.19 0.14
C ASN A 115 24.37 -17.90 -1.06
N LEU A 116 23.73 -18.96 -1.57
CA LEU A 116 24.14 -19.68 -2.77
C LEU A 116 23.45 -19.18 -4.05
N ALA A 117 22.48 -18.27 -3.92
CA ALA A 117 21.74 -17.73 -5.05
C ALA A 117 22.65 -16.90 -5.98
N LYS A 118 22.28 -16.86 -7.26
CA LYS A 118 23.03 -16.15 -8.30
C LYS A 118 22.22 -14.95 -8.77
N GLY A 119 22.93 -13.95 -9.31
CA GLY A 119 22.33 -12.73 -9.82
C GLY A 119 22.31 -11.65 -8.75
N GLU A 120 21.26 -10.84 -8.74
CA GLU A 120 21.13 -9.71 -7.83
C GLU A 120 20.54 -10.17 -6.48
N LEU A 121 21.19 -9.82 -5.37
CA LEU A 121 20.78 -10.24 -4.03
C LEU A 121 20.29 -9.05 -3.24
N TRP A 122 19.04 -9.10 -2.80
CA TRP A 122 18.41 -8.08 -1.96
C TRP A 122 17.94 -8.66 -0.64
N MET A 123 18.06 -7.86 0.41
CA MET A 123 17.40 -8.07 1.69
C MET A 123 16.32 -7.02 1.84
N ILE A 124 15.10 -7.45 2.13
CA ILE A 124 13.97 -6.60 2.49
C ILE A 124 13.61 -6.97 3.92
N ASN A 125 13.87 -6.06 4.84
CA ASN A 125 13.56 -6.23 6.26
C ASN A 125 12.36 -5.38 6.63
N LEU A 126 11.23 -5.97 7.02
CA LEU A 126 10.14 -5.25 7.69
C LEU A 126 10.58 -5.00 9.14
N ALA A 127 11.30 -3.91 9.35
CA ALA A 127 11.97 -3.59 10.61
C ALA A 127 10.98 -3.20 11.72
N GLN A 128 9.90 -2.50 11.36
CA GLN A 128 8.91 -2.04 12.34
C GLN A 128 7.50 -2.02 11.75
N VAL A 129 6.53 -2.36 12.60
CA VAL A 129 5.10 -2.18 12.34
C VAL A 129 4.44 -1.48 13.53
N GLU A 130 3.66 -0.45 13.23
CA GLU A 130 2.84 0.28 14.20
C GLU A 130 1.37 0.18 13.83
N LEU A 131 0.51 -0.09 14.81
CA LEU A 131 -0.93 -0.12 14.68
C LEU A 131 -1.51 0.98 15.57
N THR A 132 -2.14 1.96 14.94
CA THR A 132 -2.82 3.06 15.65
C THR A 132 -4.32 2.96 15.44
N GLU A 133 -5.08 2.65 16.49
CA GLU A 133 -6.54 2.59 16.46
C GLU A 133 -7.14 3.83 17.09
N SER A 134 -7.95 4.56 16.31
CA SER A 134 -8.53 5.83 16.71
C SER A 134 -9.96 5.99 16.21
N PRO A 135 -10.84 6.62 17.00
CA PRO A 135 -12.09 7.15 16.48
C PRO A 135 -11.79 8.35 15.57
N MET A 136 -12.55 8.43 14.48
CA MET A 136 -12.48 9.50 13.48
C MET A 136 -13.87 10.09 13.30
N VAL A 137 -13.94 11.38 12.97
CA VAL A 137 -15.19 12.07 12.66
C VAL A 137 -15.10 12.65 11.25
N PHE A 138 -16.16 12.49 10.47
CA PHE A 138 -16.34 13.12 9.17
C PHE A 138 -17.72 13.77 9.10
N THR A 139 -17.79 15.01 8.61
CA THR A 139 -19.05 15.73 8.42
C THR A 139 -19.52 15.56 6.97
N ASP A 140 -20.70 15.00 6.79
CA ASP A 140 -21.40 14.99 5.50
C ASP A 140 -22.26 16.25 5.38
N GLU A 141 -22.32 16.83 4.18
CA GLU A 141 -22.98 18.11 3.94
C GLU A 141 -23.83 18.07 2.67
N GLU A 142 -25.09 18.51 2.76
CA GLU A 142 -25.98 18.60 1.62
C GLU A 142 -26.82 19.88 1.62
N MET A 143 -26.94 20.50 0.45
CA MET A 143 -27.81 21.65 0.23
C MET A 143 -29.22 21.18 -0.12
N VAL A 144 -30.18 21.39 0.80
CA VAL A 144 -31.59 21.07 0.59
C VAL A 144 -32.41 22.37 0.65
N ASN A 145 -33.09 22.71 -0.45
CA ASN A 145 -33.92 23.92 -0.57
C ASN A 145 -33.22 25.23 -0.16
N GLY A 146 -31.93 25.36 -0.48
CA GLY A 146 -31.13 26.57 -0.18
C GLY A 146 -30.64 26.65 1.27
N SER A 147 -30.88 25.64 2.09
CA SER A 147 -30.28 25.49 3.41
C SER A 147 -29.22 24.40 3.38
N LEU A 148 -28.08 24.66 4.04
CA LEU A 148 -27.02 23.68 4.22
C LEU A 148 -27.36 22.80 5.44
N TYR A 149 -27.38 21.49 5.24
CA TYR A 149 -27.55 20.49 6.29
C TYR A 149 -26.25 19.72 6.46
N ASN A 150 -25.85 19.52 7.71
CA ASN A 150 -24.63 18.82 8.07
C ASN A 150 -24.97 17.64 8.99
N TYR A 151 -24.21 16.56 8.88
CA TYR A 151 -24.31 15.42 9.77
C TYR A 151 -22.92 14.87 10.10
N ASP A 152 -22.57 14.81 11.39
CA ASP A 152 -21.30 14.28 11.85
C ASP A 152 -21.38 12.76 12.02
N ILE A 153 -20.45 12.06 11.39
CA ILE A 153 -20.35 10.60 11.39
C ILE A 153 -19.07 10.19 12.10
N SER A 154 -19.21 9.53 13.25
CA SER A 154 -18.10 8.90 13.96
C SER A 154 -17.87 7.48 13.44
N TYR A 155 -16.62 7.12 13.17
CA TYR A 155 -16.21 5.80 12.70
C TYR A 155 -14.86 5.39 13.26
N ASN A 156 -14.58 4.08 13.30
CA ASN A 156 -13.27 3.58 13.74
C ASN A 156 -12.30 3.46 12.56
N GLN A 157 -11.04 3.75 12.83
CA GLN A 157 -9.93 3.56 11.89
C GLN A 157 -8.74 2.93 12.60
N VAL A 158 -8.12 1.95 11.95
CA VAL A 158 -6.81 1.43 12.29
C VAL A 158 -5.83 1.84 11.19
N ASN A 159 -4.88 2.70 11.54
CA ASN A 159 -3.72 3.01 10.70
C ASN A 159 -2.63 1.96 10.94
N ILE A 160 -2.06 1.45 9.86
CA ILE A 160 -0.93 0.51 9.88
C ILE A 160 0.27 1.25 9.30
N GLY A 161 1.23 1.61 10.15
CA GLY A 161 2.54 2.14 9.75
C GLY A 161 3.55 1.02 9.59
N SER A 162 4.34 1.03 8.52
CA SER A 162 5.33 -0.02 8.25
C SER A 162 6.64 0.58 7.74
N TRP A 163 7.74 0.19 8.37
CA TRP A 163 9.09 0.60 8.02
C TRP A 163 9.86 -0.59 7.46
N PHE A 164 10.41 -0.39 6.27
CA PHE A 164 11.20 -1.38 5.56
C PHE A 164 12.64 -0.90 5.41
N GLU A 165 13.58 -1.82 5.49
CA GLU A 165 14.98 -1.60 5.12
C GLU A 165 15.28 -2.40 3.87
N PHE A 166 15.83 -1.74 2.85
CA PHE A 166 16.23 -2.36 1.60
C PHE A 166 17.76 -2.32 1.49
N ALA A 167 18.38 -3.48 1.37
CA ALA A 167 19.83 -3.60 1.20
C ALA A 167 20.19 -4.52 0.03
N GLN A 168 21.02 -4.03 -0.89
CA GLN A 168 21.60 -4.83 -1.97
C GLN A 168 22.86 -5.52 -1.45
N VAL A 169 22.78 -6.81 -1.17
CA VAL A 169 23.80 -7.57 -0.41
C VAL A 169 25.12 -7.71 -1.19
N ASN A 170 25.03 -7.86 -2.51
CA ASN A 170 26.18 -8.07 -3.38
C ASN A 170 26.53 -6.85 -4.25
N ALA A 171 26.13 -5.66 -3.82
CA ALA A 171 26.53 -4.42 -4.48
C ALA A 171 28.05 -4.18 -4.36
N PRO A 172 28.71 -3.64 -5.40
CA PRO A 172 30.09 -3.19 -5.27
C PRO A 172 30.16 -1.96 -4.34
N GLY A 173 30.84 -2.13 -3.20
CA GLY A 173 30.99 -1.10 -2.16
C GLY A 173 29.93 -1.21 -1.06
N GLU A 174 30.21 -0.59 0.09
CA GLU A 174 29.25 -0.52 1.20
C GLU A 174 28.16 0.51 0.88
N LYS A 175 27.01 0.04 0.37
CA LYS A 175 25.79 0.84 0.30
C LYS A 175 25.04 0.71 1.63
N GLN A 176 24.69 1.82 2.25
CA GLN A 176 23.82 1.82 3.41
C GLN A 176 22.41 1.33 3.01
N PRO A 177 21.72 0.58 3.89
CA PRO A 177 20.32 0.24 3.66
C PRO A 177 19.46 1.50 3.51
N GLU A 178 18.49 1.46 2.60
CA GLU A 178 17.49 2.52 2.45
C GLU A 178 16.30 2.22 3.36
N ILE A 179 15.90 3.21 4.17
CA ILE A 179 14.73 3.10 5.05
C ILE A 179 13.52 3.68 4.32
N LEU A 180 12.49 2.86 4.15
CA LEU A 180 11.28 3.19 3.42
C LEU A 180 10.05 3.03 4.33
N PHE A 181 9.19 4.05 4.31
CA PHE A 181 7.93 4.05 5.04
C PHE A 181 6.73 3.88 4.12
N ALA A 182 5.75 3.08 4.55
CA ALA A 182 4.41 3.08 3.98
C ALA A 182 3.38 2.98 5.09
N SER A 183 2.20 3.56 4.85
CA SER A 183 1.05 3.40 5.73
C SER A 183 -0.21 3.01 4.98
N TYR A 184 -1.17 2.44 5.71
CA TYR A 184 -2.49 2.09 5.19
C TYR A 184 -3.56 2.21 6.26
N ASP A 185 -4.71 2.79 5.88
CA ASP A 185 -5.86 2.94 6.77
C ASP A 185 -6.90 1.87 6.50
N VAL A 186 -7.30 1.17 7.56
CA VAL A 186 -8.45 0.26 7.57
C VAL A 186 -9.54 0.92 8.40
N ARG A 187 -10.74 1.08 7.86
CA ARG A 187 -11.82 1.83 8.52
C ARG A 187 -13.17 1.12 8.40
N ASP A 188 -14.12 1.55 9.23
CA ASP A 188 -15.53 1.14 9.09
C ASP A 188 -16.05 1.48 7.68
N GLY A 189 -16.97 0.65 7.17
CA GLY A 189 -17.74 0.98 5.96
C GLY A 189 -18.86 1.95 6.32
N ILE A 190 -18.93 3.08 5.63
CA ILE A 190 -19.92 4.13 5.92
C ILE A 190 -20.77 4.34 4.68
N GLU A 191 -22.08 4.20 4.84
CA GLU A 191 -23.08 4.59 3.84
C GLU A 191 -24.08 5.52 4.51
N GLY A 192 -24.20 6.74 4.00
CA GLY A 192 -25.15 7.72 4.52
C GLY A 192 -25.64 8.67 3.46
N TYR A 193 -26.83 9.24 3.69
CA TYR A 193 -27.43 10.24 2.80
C TYR A 193 -28.55 11.02 3.50
N PHE A 194 -28.76 12.27 3.07
CA PHE A 194 -29.90 13.05 3.51
C PHE A 194 -31.17 12.59 2.80
N THR A 195 -32.27 12.65 3.54
CA THR A 195 -33.62 12.36 3.06
C THR A 195 -34.52 13.53 3.38
N GLN A 196 -35.43 13.86 2.47
CA GLN A 196 -36.43 14.89 2.70
C GLN A 196 -37.83 14.30 2.66
N ASN A 197 -38.62 14.59 3.68
CA ASN A 197 -40.04 14.30 3.67
C ASN A 197 -40.76 15.26 2.73
N ILE A 198 -41.39 14.74 1.68
CA ILE A 198 -42.07 15.54 0.66
C ILE A 198 -43.31 16.29 1.16
N PHE A 199 -43.88 15.90 2.31
CA PHE A 199 -45.08 16.51 2.86
C PHE A 199 -44.76 17.55 3.95
N THR A 200 -43.76 17.28 4.80
CA THR A 200 -43.39 18.18 5.91
C THR A 200 -42.19 19.08 5.56
N GLY A 201 -41.42 18.73 4.52
CA GLY A 201 -40.16 19.38 4.18
C GLY A 201 -39.01 19.05 5.13
N GLU A 202 -39.25 18.24 6.17
CA GLU A 202 -38.26 17.84 7.16
C GLU A 202 -37.12 17.05 6.51
N VAL A 203 -35.90 17.40 6.89
CA VAL A 203 -34.68 16.73 6.44
C VAL A 203 -34.19 15.82 7.56
N GLY A 204 -33.94 14.56 7.24
CA GLY A 204 -33.34 13.58 8.14
C GLY A 204 -32.14 12.91 7.48
N TYR A 205 -31.29 12.27 8.28
CA TYR A 205 -30.12 11.56 7.79
C TYR A 205 -30.32 10.05 7.96
N GLN A 206 -30.04 9.27 6.92
CA GLN A 206 -29.98 7.82 7.02
C GLN A 206 -28.52 7.38 7.05
N LEU A 207 -28.16 6.57 8.04
CA LEU A 207 -26.79 6.11 8.27
C LEU A 207 -26.75 4.61 8.49
N ASN A 208 -25.85 3.94 7.77
CA ASN A 208 -25.48 2.55 7.96
C ASN A 208 -23.96 2.45 8.16
N ILE A 209 -23.53 1.94 9.32
CA ILE A 209 -22.11 1.71 9.63
C ILE A 209 -21.85 0.21 9.69
N ASP A 210 -21.04 -0.24 8.75
CA ASP A 210 -20.56 -1.60 8.65
C ASP A 210 -19.20 -1.71 9.35
N SER A 211 -19.26 -2.00 10.64
CA SER A 211 -18.14 -1.87 11.57
C SER A 211 -16.93 -2.72 11.17
N LEU A 212 -15.74 -2.18 11.39
CA LEU A 212 -14.49 -2.90 11.28
C LEU A 212 -14.45 -3.98 12.37
N ASP A 213 -14.21 -5.22 11.95
CA ASP A 213 -14.04 -6.36 12.83
C ASP A 213 -12.67 -7.03 12.58
N VAL A 214 -12.35 -8.01 13.41
CA VAL A 214 -11.08 -8.76 13.30
C VAL A 214 -10.94 -9.43 11.93
N THR A 215 -12.02 -9.98 11.38
CA THR A 215 -12.02 -10.68 10.09
C THR A 215 -11.66 -9.74 8.93
N ARG A 216 -12.23 -8.54 8.93
CA ARG A 216 -11.94 -7.48 7.95
C ARG A 216 -10.52 -6.98 8.10
N PHE A 217 -10.07 -6.77 9.33
CA PHE A 217 -8.70 -6.36 9.60
C PHE A 217 -7.70 -7.41 9.10
N GLU A 218 -7.90 -8.70 9.42
CA GLU A 218 -7.07 -9.80 8.89
C GLU A 218 -7.08 -9.87 7.35
N THR A 219 -8.25 -9.63 6.73
CA THR A 219 -8.36 -9.54 5.27
C THR A 219 -7.53 -8.37 4.72
N ALA A 220 -7.55 -7.23 5.41
CA ALA A 220 -6.74 -6.07 5.08
C ALA A 220 -5.24 -6.38 5.20
N LEU A 221 -4.78 -7.19 6.16
CA LEU A 221 -3.38 -7.62 6.27
C LEU A 221 -2.94 -8.45 5.06
N VAL A 222 -3.79 -9.38 4.61
CA VAL A 222 -3.51 -10.17 3.39
C VAL A 222 -3.40 -9.25 2.17
N PHE A 223 -4.31 -8.29 2.04
CA PHE A 223 -4.24 -7.28 1.00
C PHE A 223 -2.97 -6.43 1.11
N LEU A 224 -2.59 -6.01 2.31
CA LEU A 224 -1.45 -5.15 2.57
C LEU A 224 -0.13 -5.83 2.18
N GLY A 225 0.05 -7.11 2.51
CA GLY A 225 1.24 -7.85 2.08
C GLY A 225 1.34 -7.92 0.54
N ARG A 226 0.22 -8.08 -0.18
CA ARG A 226 0.24 -8.01 -1.66
C ARG A 226 0.57 -6.61 -2.17
N LEU A 227 -0.05 -5.58 -1.56
CA LEU A 227 0.15 -4.19 -1.93
C LEU A 227 1.62 -3.79 -1.76
N TYR A 228 2.20 -4.10 -0.60
CA TYR A 228 3.58 -3.75 -0.27
C TYR A 228 4.58 -4.59 -1.07
N ALA A 229 4.28 -5.85 -1.41
CA ALA A 229 5.09 -6.60 -2.35
C ALA A 229 5.16 -5.92 -3.73
N GLY A 230 4.04 -5.37 -4.20
CA GLY A 230 4.02 -4.56 -5.42
C GLY A 230 4.87 -3.29 -5.30
N TYR A 231 4.80 -2.59 -4.16
CA TYR A 231 5.63 -1.42 -3.90
C TYR A 231 7.12 -1.78 -3.83
N SER A 232 7.48 -2.92 -3.23
CA SER A 232 8.84 -3.43 -3.17
C SER A 232 9.37 -3.74 -4.56
N PHE A 233 8.59 -4.44 -5.40
CA PHE A 233 9.01 -4.72 -6.76
C PHE A 233 9.21 -3.43 -7.57
N ASP A 234 8.26 -2.50 -7.49
CA ASP A 234 8.36 -1.21 -8.17
C ASP A 234 9.61 -0.44 -7.68
N HIS A 235 9.89 -0.45 -6.37
CA HIS A 235 11.08 0.19 -5.82
C HIS A 235 12.37 -0.42 -6.37
N LEU A 236 12.52 -1.75 -6.34
CA LEU A 236 13.70 -2.44 -6.89
C LEU A 236 13.88 -2.16 -8.39
N MET A 237 12.79 -2.20 -9.17
CA MET A 237 12.80 -1.88 -10.60
C MET A 237 13.25 -0.44 -10.84
N ASN A 238 12.73 0.53 -10.08
CA ASN A 238 13.10 1.93 -10.25
C ASN A 238 14.54 2.19 -9.79
N SER A 239 15.03 1.50 -8.75
CA SER A 239 16.45 1.51 -8.35
C SER A 239 17.33 1.02 -9.50
N TYR A 240 16.99 -0.11 -10.14
CA TYR A 240 17.70 -0.60 -11.32
C TYR A 240 17.70 0.42 -12.47
N VAL A 241 16.55 1.05 -12.76
CA VAL A 241 16.46 2.07 -13.82
C VAL A 241 17.37 3.27 -13.53
N ARG A 242 17.41 3.75 -12.28
CA ARG A 242 18.26 4.87 -11.85
C ARG A 242 19.74 4.55 -11.99
N GLU A 243 20.16 3.33 -11.65
CA GLU A 243 21.55 2.88 -11.79
C GLU A 243 21.99 2.84 -13.26
N GLN A 244 21.11 2.42 -14.16
CA GLN A 244 21.41 2.37 -15.60
C GLN A 244 21.34 3.74 -16.28
N LEU A 245 20.48 4.65 -15.80
CA LEU A 245 20.14 5.92 -16.44
C LEU A 245 20.01 7.07 -15.41
N PRO A 246 21.11 7.51 -14.78
CA PRO A 246 21.07 8.49 -13.69
C PRO A 246 20.57 9.89 -14.08
N ALA A 247 20.51 10.21 -15.37
CA ALA A 247 20.08 11.52 -15.87
C ALA A 247 18.57 11.67 -16.10
N ASP A 248 17.77 10.59 -16.06
CA ASP A 248 16.32 10.63 -16.32
C ASP A 248 15.53 9.89 -15.24
N THR A 249 15.36 10.56 -14.10
CA THR A 249 14.62 10.06 -12.92
C THR A 249 13.21 10.64 -12.80
N SER A 250 12.75 11.41 -13.80
CA SER A 250 11.49 12.16 -13.73
C SER A 250 10.23 11.30 -13.69
N LYS A 251 10.36 10.00 -13.97
CA LYS A 251 9.25 9.05 -14.08
C LYS A 251 9.50 7.83 -13.21
N HIS A 252 8.48 7.47 -12.44
CA HIS A 252 8.43 6.22 -11.70
C HIS A 252 7.63 5.19 -12.49
N TYR A 253 8.17 3.98 -12.61
CA TYR A 253 7.53 2.87 -13.29
C TYR A 253 6.81 1.98 -12.29
N ARG A 254 5.67 1.43 -12.72
CA ARG A 254 4.96 0.39 -11.99
C ARG A 254 4.62 -0.79 -12.89
N TYR A 255 4.63 -1.97 -12.31
CA TYR A 255 4.33 -3.21 -13.02
C TYR A 255 3.12 -3.93 -12.42
N ASP A 256 2.18 -4.30 -13.29
CA ASP A 256 1.08 -5.20 -12.96
C ASP A 256 1.43 -6.61 -13.47
N PRO A 257 1.72 -7.58 -12.58
CA PRO A 257 2.12 -8.93 -12.98
C PRO A 257 0.96 -9.76 -13.54
N TYR A 258 -0.29 -9.39 -13.26
CA TYR A 258 -1.49 -10.09 -13.74
C TYR A 258 -1.82 -9.71 -15.17
N ARG A 259 -1.73 -8.41 -15.49
CA ARG A 259 -1.93 -7.89 -16.84
C ARG A 259 -0.66 -7.88 -17.68
N LYS A 260 0.50 -8.08 -17.04
CA LYS A 260 1.84 -7.95 -17.63
C LYS A 260 2.05 -6.57 -18.26
N THR A 261 1.53 -5.53 -17.60
CA THR A 261 1.55 -4.15 -18.11
C THR A 261 2.47 -3.28 -17.28
N LEU A 262 3.37 -2.59 -17.97
CA LEU A 262 4.21 -1.53 -17.40
C LEU A 262 3.58 -0.17 -17.66
N PHE A 263 3.41 0.63 -16.62
CA PHE A 263 2.85 1.98 -16.68
C PHE A 263 3.65 2.94 -15.79
N THR A 264 3.37 4.23 -15.89
CA THR A 264 4.09 5.26 -15.13
C THR A 264 3.21 5.86 -14.04
N THR A 265 3.84 6.33 -12.98
CA THR A 265 3.21 7.09 -11.90
C THR A 265 4.04 8.35 -11.59
N VAL A 266 3.45 9.27 -10.83
CA VAL A 266 4.08 10.54 -10.45
C VAL A 266 5.09 10.32 -9.33
N GLN A 267 4.82 9.38 -8.41
CA GLN A 267 5.66 9.12 -7.24
C GLN A 267 5.61 7.65 -6.81
N ASP A 268 6.69 7.21 -6.16
CA ASP A 268 6.71 5.94 -5.43
C ASP A 268 5.75 5.98 -4.24
N LYS A 269 5.29 4.79 -3.85
CA LYS A 269 4.37 4.64 -2.71
C LYS A 269 5.09 4.44 -1.39
N PHE A 270 6.34 3.97 -1.45
CA PHE A 270 7.26 4.10 -0.35
C PHE A 270 7.77 5.53 -0.27
N VAL A 271 7.79 6.06 0.94
CA VAL A 271 8.38 7.35 1.28
C VAL A 271 9.76 7.07 1.88
N PRO A 272 10.87 7.52 1.27
CA PRO A 272 12.19 7.38 1.87
C PRO A 272 12.28 8.22 3.15
N LEU A 273 12.94 7.68 4.16
CA LEU A 273 13.30 8.38 5.39
C LEU A 273 14.80 8.66 5.38
N ASP A 274 15.16 9.94 5.52
CA ASP A 274 16.55 10.42 5.63
C ASP A 274 17.09 10.31 7.08
#